data_AF-A0A2D6BQ49-F1
#
_entry.id   AF-A0A2D6BQ49-F1
#
_cell.length_a   1.000
_cell.length_b   1.000
_cell.length_c   1.000
_cell.angle_alpha   90.00
_cell.angle_beta   90.00
_cell.angle_gamma   90.00
#
_symmetry.space_group_name_H-M   'P 1'
#
loop_
_entity.id
_entity.type
_entity.pdbx_description
1 polymer ?
#
loop_
_entity_poly.entity_id
_entity_poly.type
_entity_poly.pdbx_seq_one_letter_code
_entity_poly.pdbx_strand_id
1 'polypeptide(L)'
;MGRLFWEVIQRSTTGPIMSEEEFETERLPSVLASVQAKYKIEADPDEPIMADPDMADAVFKAGMELLLELGLYCQDTKRVIHFTEEEIKEAIATARHEVVLGQGRDEMRLSPRAPGDTKHPYSWSPAGAMTTNIDTYRTHALTVVQEPACDGVIPIPLFGVNDTKVVAETPAHTLVCLTEARIMNDVAGWAGRPGLFFGIPMSATTPITLMSTFDSGLYNKHNCTLPVQILMDMRVNFDRFNLVFFAEQQGLEPWMSCSPTLYAYLTGPEQGAIEIIAQSLGMLAYSGGALTQAMSVSVHGVYSGNDISWCNSAAALAAERNLQLPWLSIGSTVDPGGPMSDGAWYGTALSIINACISGMEATWLSGGSTGLEARWAGEISRAAAGLSPSEGIEVIKKILTAERAPAPPSTKIDKLYDLKTLRPIPEFVDHYKKFTRIFKEWGLEYPSWDE
;
A
#
# COMPACT_ATOMS: atom_id res chain seq x y z
N MET A 1 -22.12 -6.59 11.62
CA MET A 1 -21.27 -6.07 12.70
C MET A 1 -21.00 -7.20 13.64
N GLY A 2 -19.73 -7.57 13.79
CA GLY A 2 -19.36 -8.59 14.76
C GLY A 2 -19.57 -8.08 16.19
N ARG A 3 -19.87 -9.00 17.11
CA ARG A 3 -19.88 -8.73 18.55
C ARG A 3 -18.55 -8.11 19.00
N LEU A 4 -17.43 -8.58 18.44
CA LEU A 4 -16.08 -8.14 18.78
C LEU A 4 -15.83 -6.64 18.56
N PHE A 5 -16.38 -6.04 17.49
CA PHE A 5 -16.24 -4.60 17.24
C PHE A 5 -16.79 -3.74 18.40
N TRP A 6 -17.98 -4.07 18.89
CA TRP A 6 -18.58 -3.35 20.01
C TRP A 6 -17.83 -3.61 21.33
N GLU A 7 -17.31 -4.81 21.53
CA GLU A 7 -16.47 -5.11 22.68
C GLU A 7 -15.15 -4.33 22.64
N VAL A 8 -14.55 -4.14 21.45
CA VAL A 8 -13.36 -3.29 21.25
C VAL A 8 -13.65 -1.84 21.64
N ILE A 9 -14.78 -1.27 21.20
CA ILE A 9 -15.21 0.09 21.61
C ILE A 9 -15.47 0.16 23.12
N GLN A 10 -16.10 -0.86 23.69
CA GLN A 10 -16.32 -0.88 25.14
C GLN A 10 -14.96 -0.88 25.87
N ARG A 11 -14.05 -1.76 25.49
CA ARG A 11 -12.70 -1.88 26.06
C ARG A 11 -11.88 -0.61 25.86
N SER A 12 -12.10 0.15 24.80
CA SER A 12 -11.43 1.44 24.63
C SER A 12 -11.83 2.45 25.72
N THR A 13 -12.97 2.30 26.37
CA THR A 13 -13.43 3.18 27.47
C THR A 13 -13.25 2.57 28.87
N THR A 14 -13.11 1.24 28.97
CA THR A 14 -13.02 0.52 30.25
C THR A 14 -11.69 -0.18 30.51
N GLY A 15 -10.85 -0.35 29.48
CA GLY A 15 -9.54 -1.00 29.56
C GLY A 15 -8.55 -0.24 30.46
N PRO A 16 -7.38 -0.82 30.81
CA PRO A 16 -6.44 -0.17 31.72
C PRO A 16 -5.98 1.19 31.19
N ILE A 17 -5.90 2.19 32.07
CA ILE A 17 -5.34 3.51 31.75
C ILE A 17 -3.84 3.37 31.62
N MET A 18 -3.26 4.00 30.61
CA MET A 18 -1.82 4.10 30.40
C MET A 18 -1.50 5.49 29.86
N SER A 19 -0.37 6.07 30.28
CA SER A 19 0.08 7.31 29.65
C SER A 19 0.68 7.03 28.28
N GLU A 20 0.53 7.97 27.35
CA GLU A 20 1.09 7.84 25.99
C GLU A 20 2.61 7.70 26.02
N GLU A 21 3.29 8.47 26.88
CA GLU A 21 4.74 8.41 27.08
C GLU A 21 5.19 7.03 27.60
N GLU A 22 4.49 6.45 28.58
CA GLU A 22 4.77 5.10 29.09
C GLU A 22 4.55 4.03 28.00
N PHE A 23 3.47 4.15 27.23
CA PHE A 23 3.21 3.24 26.12
C PHE A 23 4.35 3.26 25.10
N GLU A 24 4.78 4.46 24.72
CA GLU A 24 5.79 4.74 23.69
C GLU A 24 7.21 4.36 24.06
N THR A 25 7.63 4.77 25.25
CA THR A 25 9.05 4.78 25.62
C THR A 25 9.44 3.57 26.47
N GLU A 26 8.46 2.90 27.06
CA GLU A 26 8.69 1.75 27.93
C GLU A 26 8.02 0.48 27.40
N ARG A 27 6.69 0.50 27.24
CA ARG A 27 5.92 -0.73 26.97
C ARG A 27 6.14 -1.27 25.56
N LEU A 28 5.93 -0.46 24.53
CA LEU A 28 6.08 -0.88 23.13
C LEU A 28 7.50 -1.40 22.84
N PRO A 29 8.60 -0.67 23.14
CA PRO A 29 9.95 -1.16 22.88
C PRO A 29 10.30 -2.41 23.68
N SER A 30 9.88 -2.48 24.95
CA SER A 30 10.18 -3.63 25.81
C SER A 30 9.50 -4.92 25.35
N VAL A 31 8.23 -4.85 24.94
CA VAL A 31 7.51 -6.03 24.45
C VAL A 31 8.06 -6.47 23.10
N LEU A 32 8.30 -5.53 22.18
CA LEU A 32 8.94 -5.80 20.88
C LEU A 32 10.29 -6.52 21.02
N ALA A 33 11.18 -6.00 21.87
CA ALA A 33 12.47 -6.62 22.11
C ALA A 33 12.35 -8.03 22.70
N SER A 34 11.40 -8.22 23.62
CA SER A 34 11.11 -9.53 24.23
C SER A 34 10.64 -10.55 23.20
N VAL A 35 9.64 -10.21 22.38
CA VAL A 35 9.10 -11.13 21.37
C VAL A 35 10.12 -11.40 20.26
N GLN A 36 10.84 -10.39 19.77
CA GLN A 36 11.89 -10.59 18.77
C GLN A 36 12.95 -11.58 19.28
N ALA A 37 13.44 -11.39 20.52
CA ALA A 37 14.44 -12.27 21.11
C ALA A 37 13.90 -13.70 21.35
N LYS A 38 12.64 -13.83 21.78
CA LYS A 38 11.99 -15.13 22.00
C LYS A 38 11.91 -15.97 20.72
N TYR A 39 11.55 -15.33 19.61
CA TYR A 39 11.39 -15.98 18.32
C TYR A 39 12.66 -16.00 17.46
N LYS A 40 13.75 -15.37 17.92
CA LYS A 40 15.06 -15.33 17.24
C LYS A 40 14.98 -14.78 15.80
N ILE A 41 14.23 -13.69 15.65
CA ILE A 41 14.02 -13.04 14.36
C ILE A 41 15.19 -12.08 14.14
N GLU A 42 16.02 -12.40 13.15
CA GLU A 42 17.23 -11.65 12.77
C GLU A 42 17.26 -11.52 11.24
N ALA A 43 17.39 -10.29 10.75
CA ALA A 43 17.58 -10.02 9.34
C ALA A 43 19.07 -10.12 8.97
N ASP A 44 19.36 -10.82 7.88
CA ASP A 44 20.68 -10.77 7.26
C ASP A 44 20.78 -9.50 6.41
N PRO A 45 21.69 -8.56 6.71
CA PRO A 45 21.84 -7.32 5.93
C PRO A 45 22.18 -7.55 4.45
N ASP A 46 22.78 -8.70 4.13
CA ASP A 46 23.18 -9.08 2.77
C ASP A 46 22.06 -9.78 1.99
N GLU A 47 20.96 -10.18 2.65
CA GLU A 47 19.78 -10.74 2.01
C GLU A 47 18.63 -9.72 2.02
N PRO A 48 18.40 -9.00 0.91
CA PRO A 48 17.44 -7.90 0.87
C PRO A 48 15.97 -8.36 0.97
N ILE A 49 15.69 -9.63 0.68
CA ILE A 49 14.33 -10.19 0.67
C ILE A 49 14.29 -11.37 1.64
N MET A 50 13.28 -11.38 2.51
CA MET A 50 12.97 -12.52 3.35
C MET A 50 12.09 -13.51 2.56
N ALA A 51 12.61 -14.71 2.31
CA ALA A 51 11.90 -15.79 1.62
C ALA A 51 11.91 -17.13 2.37
N ASP A 52 12.35 -17.13 3.64
CA ASP A 52 12.41 -18.32 4.49
C ASP A 52 11.03 -18.59 5.15
N PRO A 53 10.38 -19.73 4.84
CA PRO A 53 9.09 -20.09 5.43
C PRO A 53 9.10 -20.22 6.96
N ASP A 54 10.20 -20.69 7.55
CA ASP A 54 10.29 -20.89 9.01
C ASP A 54 10.41 -19.53 9.72
N MET A 55 11.18 -18.61 9.14
CA MET A 55 11.25 -17.22 9.59
C MET A 55 9.88 -16.52 9.45
N ALA A 56 9.15 -16.75 8.36
CA ALA A 56 7.80 -16.23 8.17
C ALA A 56 6.83 -16.66 9.28
N ASP A 57 6.83 -17.95 9.63
CA ASP A 57 5.99 -18.49 10.69
C ASP A 57 6.41 -17.98 12.08
N ALA A 58 7.70 -17.70 12.28
CA ALA A 58 8.20 -17.06 13.49
C ALA A 58 7.74 -15.60 13.61
N VAL A 59 7.83 -14.82 12.52
CA VAL A 59 7.31 -13.44 12.44
C VAL A 59 5.82 -13.40 12.74
N PHE A 60 5.04 -14.34 12.18
CA PHE A 60 3.60 -14.40 12.44
C PHE A 60 3.30 -14.63 13.94
N LYS A 61 3.94 -15.62 14.56
CA LYS A 61 3.77 -15.94 15.98
C LYS A 61 4.21 -14.78 16.88
N ALA A 62 5.31 -14.13 16.53
CA ALA A 62 5.78 -12.95 17.24
C ALA A 62 4.79 -11.78 17.14
N GLY A 63 4.21 -11.53 15.97
CA GLY A 63 3.20 -10.48 15.77
C GLY A 63 1.89 -10.75 16.53
N MET A 64 1.44 -12.01 16.53
CA MET A 64 0.32 -12.45 17.36
C MET A 64 0.58 -12.22 18.85
N GLU A 65 1.75 -12.64 19.34
CA GLU A 65 2.14 -12.45 20.74
C GLU A 65 2.27 -10.97 21.11
N LEU A 66 2.84 -10.15 20.23
CA LEU A 66 2.90 -8.70 20.41
C LEU A 66 1.51 -8.11 20.60
N LEU A 67 0.54 -8.45 19.75
CA LEU A 67 -0.83 -7.95 19.87
C LEU A 67 -1.48 -8.38 21.19
N LEU A 68 -1.31 -9.64 21.60
CA LEU A 68 -1.92 -10.17 22.81
C LEU A 68 -1.32 -9.54 24.08
N GLU A 69 0.00 -9.36 24.13
CA GLU A 69 0.69 -8.78 25.29
C GLU A 69 0.55 -7.26 25.37
N LEU A 70 0.68 -6.56 24.24
CA LEU A 70 0.67 -5.10 24.20
C LEU A 70 -0.73 -4.52 24.09
N GLY A 71 -1.61 -5.14 23.29
CA GLY A 71 -2.90 -4.58 22.90
C GLY A 71 -2.79 -3.38 21.95
N LEU A 72 -3.90 -2.67 21.75
CA LEU A 72 -3.94 -1.42 20.99
C LEU A 72 -4.21 -0.23 21.92
N TYR A 73 -3.39 0.82 21.83
CA TYR A 73 -3.58 2.03 22.64
C TYR A 73 -4.59 2.98 21.98
N CYS A 74 -5.67 3.31 22.70
CA CYS A 74 -6.67 4.27 22.26
C CYS A 74 -6.29 5.69 22.70
N GLN A 75 -5.95 6.55 21.74
CA GLN A 75 -5.47 7.92 22.03
C GLN A 75 -6.54 8.80 22.72
N ASP A 76 -7.81 8.65 22.36
CA ASP A 76 -8.89 9.49 22.90
C ASP A 76 -9.13 9.26 24.39
N THR A 77 -8.96 8.03 24.86
CA THR A 77 -9.29 7.61 26.23
C THR A 77 -8.06 7.32 27.07
N LYS A 78 -6.87 7.26 26.46
CA LYS A 78 -5.59 6.89 27.07
C LYS A 78 -5.67 5.52 27.76
N ARG A 79 -6.25 4.56 27.04
CA ARG A 79 -6.47 3.18 27.53
C ARG A 79 -6.01 2.15 26.52
N VAL A 80 -5.63 0.98 27.03
CA VAL A 80 -5.22 -0.16 26.20
C VAL A 80 -6.39 -1.11 25.99
N ILE A 81 -6.58 -1.52 24.74
CA ILE A 81 -7.54 -2.53 24.33
C ILE A 81 -6.80 -3.86 24.21
N HIS A 82 -7.08 -4.79 25.12
CA HIS A 82 -6.54 -6.14 25.04
C HIS A 82 -7.50 -7.10 24.32
N PHE A 83 -6.90 -8.06 23.63
CA PHE A 83 -7.58 -9.14 22.92
C PHE A 83 -7.24 -10.47 23.56
N THR A 84 -8.14 -11.44 23.46
CA THR A 84 -7.84 -12.83 23.79
C THR A 84 -7.33 -13.57 22.55
N GLU A 85 -6.59 -14.66 22.76
CA GLU A 85 -6.09 -15.49 21.66
C GLU A 85 -7.26 -16.06 20.84
N GLU A 86 -8.35 -16.43 21.52
CA GLU A 86 -9.57 -16.94 20.90
C GLU A 86 -10.25 -15.92 20.00
N GLU A 87 -10.33 -14.65 20.41
CA GLU A 87 -10.91 -13.57 19.59
C GLU A 87 -10.14 -13.37 18.29
N ILE A 88 -8.81 -13.36 18.37
CA ILE A 88 -7.99 -13.18 17.18
C ILE A 88 -8.06 -14.41 16.28
N LYS A 89 -8.06 -15.63 16.84
CA LYS A 89 -8.27 -16.86 16.07
C LYS A 89 -9.65 -16.91 15.40
N GLU A 90 -10.69 -16.44 16.07
CA GLU A 90 -12.04 -16.31 15.48
C GLU A 90 -12.04 -15.30 14.34
N ALA A 91 -11.39 -14.14 14.51
CA ALA A 91 -11.27 -13.14 13.46
C ALA A 91 -10.55 -13.69 12.21
N ILE A 92 -9.46 -14.45 12.39
CA ILE A 92 -8.76 -15.12 11.28
C ILE A 92 -9.66 -16.18 10.63
N ALA A 93 -10.29 -17.05 11.42
CA ALA A 93 -11.09 -18.16 10.89
C ALA A 93 -12.37 -17.71 10.16
N THR A 94 -12.84 -16.50 10.43
CA THR A 94 -14.03 -15.91 9.80
C THR A 94 -13.69 -14.81 8.79
N ALA A 95 -12.41 -14.59 8.52
CA ALA A 95 -11.95 -13.57 7.61
C ALA A 95 -12.44 -13.80 6.18
N ARG A 96 -12.64 -12.71 5.45
CA ARG A 96 -12.93 -12.77 4.02
C ARG A 96 -11.60 -12.86 3.27
N HIS A 97 -11.39 -13.96 2.57
CA HIS A 97 -10.16 -14.23 1.81
C HIS A 97 -10.25 -13.76 0.35
N GLU A 98 -11.25 -12.98 -0.02
CA GLU A 98 -11.41 -12.48 -1.38
C GLU A 98 -12.10 -11.12 -1.35
N VAL A 99 -11.69 -10.22 -2.24
CA VAL A 99 -12.38 -8.96 -2.52
C VAL A 99 -12.52 -8.76 -4.02
N VAL A 100 -13.69 -8.26 -4.42
CA VAL A 100 -13.98 -7.85 -5.81
C VAL A 100 -13.97 -6.32 -5.86
N LEU A 101 -13.15 -5.76 -6.72
CA LEU A 101 -12.94 -4.33 -6.91
C LEU A 101 -13.21 -3.96 -8.37
N GLY A 102 -13.65 -2.74 -8.62
CA GLY A 102 -14.07 -2.29 -9.94
C GLY A 102 -15.44 -2.86 -10.36
N GLN A 103 -15.76 -2.69 -11.64
CA GLN A 103 -17.02 -3.18 -12.22
C GLN A 103 -16.89 -3.47 -13.72
N GLY A 104 -17.62 -4.48 -14.20
CA GLY A 104 -17.72 -4.77 -15.62
C GLY A 104 -16.40 -5.25 -16.20
N ARG A 105 -15.89 -4.60 -17.24
CA ARG A 105 -14.63 -5.01 -17.89
C ARG A 105 -13.38 -4.71 -17.05
N ASP A 106 -13.50 -3.81 -16.08
CA ASP A 106 -12.42 -3.37 -15.20
C ASP A 106 -12.50 -4.05 -13.82
N GLU A 107 -13.37 -5.05 -13.66
CA GLU A 107 -13.50 -5.81 -12.41
C GLU A 107 -12.24 -6.67 -12.16
N MET A 108 -11.72 -6.56 -10.94
CA MET A 108 -10.60 -7.34 -10.42
C MET A 108 -11.06 -8.18 -9.23
N ARG A 109 -10.66 -9.44 -9.23
CA ARG A 109 -10.81 -10.34 -8.09
C ARG A 109 -9.46 -10.58 -7.45
N LEU A 110 -9.29 -10.06 -6.24
CA LEU A 110 -8.11 -10.28 -5.42
C LEU A 110 -8.39 -11.46 -4.50
N SER A 111 -7.49 -12.43 -4.57
CA SER A 111 -7.53 -13.70 -3.86
C SER A 111 -6.09 -14.08 -3.54
N PRO A 112 -5.81 -14.70 -2.37
CA PRO A 112 -4.48 -15.12 -1.97
C PRO A 112 -3.69 -15.80 -3.07
N ARG A 113 -2.44 -15.37 -3.22
CA ARG A 113 -1.37 -15.89 -4.05
C ARG A 113 -0.34 -16.52 -3.12
N ALA A 114 0.54 -17.29 -3.73
CA ALA A 114 1.74 -17.80 -3.08
C ALA A 114 2.98 -17.39 -3.87
N PRO A 115 4.17 -17.43 -3.27
CA PRO A 115 5.43 -17.36 -4.01
C PRO A 115 5.44 -18.31 -5.22
N GLY A 116 5.82 -17.81 -6.40
CA GLY A 116 5.80 -18.59 -7.64
C GLY A 116 4.45 -18.65 -8.37
N ASP A 117 3.41 -17.95 -7.90
CA ASP A 117 2.13 -17.89 -8.61
C ASP A 117 2.26 -17.15 -9.95
N THR A 118 1.74 -17.78 -11.00
CA THR A 118 1.68 -17.27 -12.38
C THR A 118 0.69 -16.12 -12.58
N LYS A 119 -0.28 -15.93 -11.66
CA LYS A 119 -1.09 -14.73 -11.63
C LYS A 119 -0.22 -13.58 -11.13
N HIS A 120 -0.04 -12.54 -11.92
CA HIS A 120 0.63 -11.31 -11.51
C HIS A 120 -0.10 -10.58 -10.36
N PRO A 121 0.60 -9.84 -9.49
CA PRO A 121 -0.02 -8.85 -8.61
C PRO A 121 -0.63 -7.71 -9.44
N TYR A 122 -1.82 -7.24 -9.06
CA TYR A 122 -2.40 -6.07 -9.72
C TYR A 122 -1.57 -4.81 -9.44
N SER A 123 -1.37 -3.98 -10.46
CA SER A 123 -0.62 -2.73 -10.35
C SER A 123 -1.55 -1.54 -10.24
N TRP A 124 -1.53 -0.86 -9.10
CA TRP A 124 -2.34 0.34 -8.85
C TRP A 124 -1.49 1.60 -8.91
N SER A 125 -1.41 2.16 -10.11
CA SER A 125 -0.52 3.29 -10.39
C SER A 125 -1.04 4.61 -9.85
N PRO A 126 -0.16 5.54 -9.47
CA PRO A 126 -0.59 6.86 -9.05
C PRO A 126 -1.19 7.64 -10.21
N ALA A 127 -2.37 8.23 -10.03
CA ALA A 127 -3.05 9.06 -11.03
C ALA A 127 -3.31 10.46 -10.48
N GLY A 128 -3.00 11.48 -11.27
CA GLY A 128 -3.04 12.88 -10.83
C GLY A 128 -1.69 13.39 -10.36
N ALA A 129 -1.68 14.52 -9.65
CA ALA A 129 -0.45 15.16 -9.17
C ALA A 129 -0.71 15.99 -7.91
N MET A 130 0.33 16.20 -7.10
CA MET A 130 0.29 17.14 -5.97
C MET A 130 0.29 18.58 -6.50
N THR A 131 -0.90 19.09 -6.80
CA THR A 131 -1.09 20.41 -7.40
C THR A 131 -2.39 21.06 -6.92
N THR A 132 -2.51 22.36 -7.13
CA THR A 132 -3.80 23.08 -7.00
C THR A 132 -4.49 23.33 -8.34
N ASN A 133 -3.82 23.00 -9.46
CA ASN A 133 -4.35 23.17 -10.80
C ASN A 133 -5.06 21.88 -11.27
N ILE A 134 -6.38 21.97 -11.43
CA ILE A 134 -7.22 20.84 -11.80
C ILE A 134 -6.94 20.29 -13.21
N ASP A 135 -6.49 21.13 -14.14
CA ASP A 135 -6.17 20.70 -15.51
C ASP A 135 -4.85 19.93 -15.54
N THR A 136 -3.85 20.38 -14.77
CA THR A 136 -2.61 19.63 -14.55
C THR A 136 -2.92 18.28 -13.90
N TYR A 137 -3.76 18.27 -12.86
CA TYR A 137 -4.18 17.04 -12.19
C TYR A 137 -4.84 16.06 -13.16
N ARG A 138 -5.84 16.54 -13.92
CA ARG A 138 -6.55 15.76 -14.93
C ARG A 138 -5.59 15.23 -16.00
N THR A 139 -4.62 16.03 -16.43
CA THR A 139 -3.65 15.63 -17.47
C THR A 139 -2.80 14.45 -16.99
N HIS A 140 -2.26 14.52 -15.77
CA HIS A 140 -1.52 13.40 -15.18
C HIS A 140 -2.39 12.14 -15.10
N ALA A 141 -3.61 12.27 -14.56
CA ALA A 141 -4.54 11.15 -14.45
C ALA A 141 -4.87 10.52 -15.81
N LEU A 142 -5.12 11.32 -16.85
CA LEU A 142 -5.38 10.85 -18.21
C LEU A 142 -4.23 10.03 -18.77
N THR A 143 -2.98 10.47 -18.58
CA THR A 143 -1.82 9.72 -19.11
C THR A 143 -1.69 8.33 -18.49
N VAL A 144 -2.11 8.15 -17.23
CA VAL A 144 -2.01 6.88 -16.50
C VAL A 144 -3.21 5.99 -16.82
N VAL A 145 -4.43 6.51 -16.70
CA VAL A 145 -5.66 5.72 -16.83
C VAL A 145 -5.85 5.14 -18.24
N GLN A 146 -5.31 5.79 -19.27
CA GLN A 146 -5.34 5.28 -20.65
C GLN A 146 -4.45 4.05 -20.88
N GLU A 147 -3.51 3.75 -19.98
CA GLU A 147 -2.55 2.66 -20.16
C GLU A 147 -3.21 1.30 -19.92
N PRO A 148 -3.23 0.38 -20.92
CA PRO A 148 -3.90 -0.91 -20.77
C PRO A 148 -3.29 -1.83 -19.72
N ALA A 149 -1.99 -1.65 -19.41
CA ALA A 149 -1.28 -2.45 -18.41
C ALA A 149 -1.65 -2.05 -16.97
N CYS A 150 -2.31 -0.91 -16.77
CA CYS A 150 -2.71 -0.41 -15.46
C CYS A 150 -4.02 -1.08 -15.02
N ASP A 151 -3.99 -1.87 -13.95
CA ASP A 151 -5.15 -2.64 -13.48
C ASP A 151 -6.15 -1.76 -12.70
N GLY A 152 -5.63 -0.78 -11.97
CA GLY A 152 -6.37 0.21 -11.20
C GLY A 152 -5.48 1.42 -10.92
N VAL A 153 -6.01 2.45 -10.29
CA VAL A 153 -5.22 3.66 -9.98
C VAL A 153 -5.40 4.09 -8.53
N ILE A 154 -4.44 4.85 -8.02
CA ILE A 154 -4.54 5.54 -6.73
C ILE A 154 -4.49 7.04 -7.02
N PRO A 155 -5.55 7.82 -6.73
CA PRO A 155 -5.51 9.26 -6.83
C PRO A 155 -4.35 9.81 -6.00
N ILE A 156 -3.51 10.67 -6.57
CA ILE A 156 -2.53 11.43 -5.78
C ILE A 156 -3.27 12.57 -5.07
N PRO A 157 -2.90 12.96 -3.83
CA PRO A 157 -3.58 14.06 -3.15
C PRO A 157 -3.59 15.35 -3.99
N LEU A 158 -4.78 15.87 -4.25
CA LEU A 158 -4.99 17.20 -4.81
C LEU A 158 -4.80 18.22 -3.68
N PHE A 159 -3.84 19.14 -3.81
CA PHE A 159 -3.49 20.09 -2.73
C PHE A 159 -4.45 21.27 -2.62
N GLY A 160 -5.36 21.41 -3.59
CA GLY A 160 -6.38 22.44 -3.60
C GLY A 160 -7.11 22.52 -4.93
N VAL A 161 -8.11 23.39 -5.00
CA VAL A 161 -8.82 23.74 -6.22
C VAL A 161 -8.61 25.23 -6.47
N ASN A 162 -7.71 25.55 -7.39
CA ASN A 162 -7.25 26.91 -7.66
C ASN A 162 -6.74 27.59 -6.38
N ASP A 163 -7.39 28.65 -5.94
CA ASP A 163 -7.04 29.40 -4.72
C ASP A 163 -7.59 28.74 -3.43
N THR A 164 -8.44 27.72 -3.54
CA THR A 164 -8.98 27.00 -2.38
C THR A 164 -8.00 25.94 -1.93
N LYS A 165 -7.42 26.12 -0.73
CA LYS A 165 -6.49 25.17 -0.12
C LYS A 165 -7.23 24.05 0.61
N VAL A 166 -6.59 22.88 0.69
CA VAL A 166 -7.03 21.81 1.59
C VAL A 166 -6.75 22.23 3.03
N VAL A 167 -7.81 22.38 3.83
CA VAL A 167 -7.72 22.62 5.27
C VAL A 167 -8.62 21.60 5.96
N ALA A 168 -8.01 20.69 6.71
CA ALA A 168 -8.71 19.62 7.43
C ALA A 168 -9.86 20.17 8.29
N GLU A 169 -10.93 19.40 8.43
CA GLU A 169 -12.12 19.78 9.21
C GLU A 169 -12.85 21.04 8.72
N THR A 170 -12.72 21.39 7.43
CA THR A 170 -13.46 22.49 6.81
C THR A 170 -14.19 22.05 5.53
N PRO A 171 -15.23 22.78 5.08
CA PRO A 171 -15.89 22.48 3.80
C PRO A 171 -14.95 22.49 2.59
N ALA A 172 -13.82 23.22 2.66
CA ALA A 172 -12.82 23.24 1.60
C ALA A 172 -12.18 21.86 1.41
N HIS A 173 -11.98 21.10 2.49
CA HIS A 173 -11.45 19.74 2.41
C HIS A 173 -12.38 18.79 1.65
N THR A 174 -13.66 18.83 1.98
CA THR A 174 -14.69 18.05 1.29
C THR A 174 -14.83 18.49 -0.17
N LEU A 175 -14.79 19.79 -0.47
CA LEU A 175 -14.80 20.31 -1.84
C LEU A 175 -13.64 19.74 -2.67
N VAL A 176 -12.43 19.73 -2.12
CA VAL A 176 -11.25 19.23 -2.82
C VAL A 176 -11.37 17.72 -3.08
N CYS A 177 -11.79 16.93 -2.09
CA CYS A 177 -11.96 15.49 -2.27
C CYS A 177 -13.10 15.13 -3.24
N LEU A 178 -14.22 15.87 -3.21
CA LEU A 178 -15.28 15.74 -4.22
C LEU A 178 -14.77 16.10 -5.63
N THR A 179 -13.86 17.07 -5.73
CA THR A 179 -13.27 17.46 -7.02
C THR A 179 -12.32 16.39 -7.55
N GLU A 180 -11.47 15.82 -6.69
CA GLU A 180 -10.65 14.64 -7.00
C GLU A 180 -11.53 13.51 -7.53
N ALA A 181 -12.56 13.12 -6.78
CA ALA A 181 -13.46 12.03 -7.15
C ALA A 181 -14.15 12.26 -8.51
N ARG A 182 -14.60 13.50 -8.78
CA ARG A 182 -15.18 13.87 -10.09
C ARG A 182 -14.17 13.73 -11.22
N ILE A 183 -12.96 14.26 -11.04
CA ILE A 183 -11.93 14.18 -12.07
C ILE A 183 -11.58 12.71 -12.36
N MET A 184 -11.44 11.88 -11.33
CA MET A 184 -11.11 10.46 -11.51
C MET A 184 -12.20 9.69 -12.26
N ASN A 185 -13.47 9.91 -11.92
CA ASN A 185 -14.60 9.32 -12.65
C ASN A 185 -14.68 9.83 -14.11
N ASP A 186 -14.49 11.14 -14.34
CA ASP A 186 -14.48 11.73 -15.69
C ASP A 186 -13.37 11.13 -16.55
N VAL A 187 -12.16 11.01 -16.00
CA VAL A 187 -10.98 10.47 -16.67
C VAL A 187 -11.17 8.99 -17.00
N ALA A 188 -11.67 8.21 -16.04
CA ALA A 188 -12.00 6.80 -16.23
C ALA A 188 -13.06 6.62 -17.34
N GLY A 189 -14.12 7.44 -17.32
CA GLY A 189 -15.13 7.46 -18.37
C GLY A 189 -14.56 7.82 -19.74
N TRP A 190 -13.69 8.84 -19.83
CA TRP A 190 -13.07 9.26 -21.08
C TRP A 190 -12.14 8.18 -21.68
N ALA A 191 -11.40 7.47 -20.84
CA ALA A 191 -10.58 6.32 -21.25
C ALA A 191 -11.42 5.06 -21.58
N GLY A 192 -12.75 5.15 -21.47
CA GLY A 192 -13.68 4.05 -21.69
C GLY A 192 -13.69 3.01 -20.57
N ARG A 193 -13.08 3.30 -19.41
CA ARG A 193 -12.94 2.42 -18.24
C ARG A 193 -13.79 2.90 -17.06
N PRO A 194 -15.11 3.13 -17.21
CA PRO A 194 -15.93 3.71 -16.13
C PRO A 194 -16.03 2.82 -14.87
N GLY A 195 -15.67 1.53 -14.96
CA GLY A 195 -15.65 0.61 -13.84
C GLY A 195 -14.30 0.51 -13.13
N LEU A 196 -13.32 1.37 -13.45
CA LEU A 196 -11.98 1.32 -12.90
C LEU A 196 -11.95 1.53 -11.38
N PHE A 197 -11.09 0.77 -10.71
CA PHE A 197 -10.83 0.93 -9.27
C PHE A 197 -9.84 2.07 -8.99
N PHE A 198 -10.13 2.87 -7.96
CA PHE A 198 -9.41 4.07 -7.55
C PHE A 198 -8.72 3.94 -6.17
N GLY A 199 -8.60 2.76 -5.58
CA GLY A 199 -7.93 2.63 -4.27
C GLY A 199 -8.70 3.35 -3.17
N ILE A 200 -8.07 4.36 -2.57
CA ILE A 200 -8.61 5.19 -1.49
C ILE A 200 -8.61 6.69 -1.87
N PRO A 201 -9.49 7.52 -1.26
CA PRO A 201 -9.50 8.97 -1.49
C PRO A 201 -8.30 9.66 -0.82
N MET A 202 -7.22 9.90 -1.55
CA MET A 202 -5.98 10.42 -0.96
C MET A 202 -6.01 11.92 -0.63
N SER A 203 -6.94 12.69 -1.21
CA SER A 203 -7.17 14.08 -0.79
C SER A 203 -7.88 14.21 0.57
N ALA A 204 -8.47 13.13 1.09
CA ALA A 204 -9.16 13.12 2.37
C ALA A 204 -8.23 12.70 3.51
N THR A 205 -8.19 13.49 4.58
CA THR A 205 -7.36 13.23 5.77
C THR A 205 -8.18 13.15 7.05
N THR A 206 -9.51 13.28 6.98
CA THR A 206 -10.41 13.24 8.13
C THR A 206 -11.63 12.36 7.87
N PRO A 207 -12.23 11.74 8.91
CA PRO A 207 -13.42 10.91 8.73
C PRO A 207 -14.60 11.65 8.12
N ILE A 208 -14.86 12.90 8.53
CA ILE A 208 -15.97 13.69 8.01
C ILE A 208 -15.86 13.87 6.50
N THR A 209 -14.67 14.20 6.00
CA THR A 209 -14.43 14.36 4.56
C THR A 209 -14.56 13.02 3.82
N LEU A 210 -14.01 11.94 4.37
CA LEU A 210 -14.16 10.59 3.78
C LEU A 210 -15.64 10.20 3.68
N MET A 211 -16.37 10.19 4.80
CA MET A 211 -17.77 9.81 4.87
C MET A 211 -18.64 10.66 3.93
N SER A 212 -18.44 11.99 3.93
CA SER A 212 -19.21 12.90 3.05
C SER A 212 -18.92 12.67 1.56
N THR A 213 -17.69 12.30 1.21
CA THR A 213 -17.32 12.04 -0.19
C THR A 213 -17.90 10.70 -0.66
N PHE A 214 -17.89 9.67 0.19
CA PHE A 214 -18.58 8.39 -0.11
C PHE A 214 -20.10 8.55 -0.18
N ASP A 215 -20.72 9.34 0.71
CA ASP A 215 -22.16 9.61 0.71
C ASP A 215 -22.63 10.31 -0.59
N SER A 216 -21.74 11.06 -1.25
CA SER A 216 -22.02 11.64 -2.57
C SER A 216 -22.19 10.62 -3.70
N GLY A 217 -21.72 9.38 -3.51
CA GLY A 217 -21.72 8.29 -4.49
C GLY A 217 -20.59 8.33 -5.53
N LEU A 218 -19.78 9.39 -5.56
CA LEU A 218 -18.65 9.51 -6.49
C LEU A 218 -17.55 8.47 -6.21
N TYR A 219 -17.26 8.26 -4.93
CA TYR A 219 -16.58 7.05 -4.45
C TYR A 219 -17.65 6.13 -3.87
N ASN A 220 -17.57 4.86 -4.24
CA ASN A 220 -18.54 3.84 -3.87
C ASN A 220 -17.85 2.47 -3.77
N LYS A 221 -18.60 1.46 -3.30
CA LYS A 221 -18.08 0.11 -3.06
C LYS A 221 -17.41 -0.59 -4.25
N HIS A 222 -17.66 -0.13 -5.48
CA HIS A 222 -17.05 -0.71 -6.68
C HIS A 222 -15.73 -0.02 -7.00
N ASN A 223 -15.72 1.31 -7.05
CA ASN A 223 -14.56 2.05 -7.49
C ASN A 223 -13.60 2.45 -6.37
N CYS A 224 -13.93 2.26 -5.10
CA CYS A 224 -13.10 2.74 -4.00
C CYS A 224 -13.34 1.97 -2.70
N THR A 225 -12.30 1.86 -1.88
CA THR A 225 -12.33 1.29 -0.53
C THR A 225 -12.20 2.38 0.52
N LEU A 226 -12.78 2.18 1.70
CA LEU A 226 -12.72 3.17 2.78
C LEU A 226 -11.42 2.99 3.58
N PRO A 227 -10.52 3.98 3.66
CA PRO A 227 -9.29 3.85 4.43
C PRO A 227 -9.57 3.73 5.93
N VAL A 228 -9.27 2.57 6.50
CA VAL A 228 -9.31 2.27 7.94
C VAL A 228 -7.88 1.94 8.36
N GLN A 229 -7.08 3.00 8.50
CA GLN A 229 -5.65 2.87 8.74
C GLN A 229 -5.38 2.80 10.24
N ILE A 230 -4.52 1.91 10.71
CA ILE A 230 -4.10 1.96 12.11
C ILE A 230 -3.20 3.19 12.34
N LEU A 231 -3.13 3.68 13.58
CA LEU A 231 -2.20 4.74 13.93
C LEU A 231 -0.87 4.11 14.34
N MET A 232 0.20 4.60 13.73
CA MET A 232 1.57 4.14 13.94
C MET A 232 2.03 4.65 15.30
N ASP A 233 2.51 3.85 16.24
CA ASP A 233 2.71 2.40 16.28
C ASP A 233 1.72 1.80 17.29
N MET A 234 1.05 0.69 16.95
CA MET A 234 0.05 -0.03 17.77
C MET A 234 -1.06 0.84 18.41
N ARG A 235 -1.55 1.87 17.71
CA ARG A 235 -2.57 2.83 18.21
C ARG A 235 -3.86 2.84 17.40
N VAL A 236 -4.93 3.24 18.06
CA VAL A 236 -6.24 3.50 17.46
C VAL A 236 -6.87 4.75 18.08
N ASN A 237 -7.92 5.24 17.42
CA ASN A 237 -8.76 6.32 17.93
C ASN A 237 -10.20 6.14 17.45
N PHE A 238 -11.12 6.98 17.92
CA PHE A 238 -12.53 6.94 17.56
C PHE A 238 -12.78 7.25 16.09
N ASP A 239 -11.89 7.98 15.43
CA ASP A 239 -11.97 8.17 13.98
C ASP A 239 -11.91 6.84 13.23
N ARG A 240 -11.03 5.90 13.65
CA ARG A 240 -10.96 4.57 13.02
C ARG A 240 -12.22 3.75 13.27
N PHE A 241 -12.75 3.78 14.48
CA PHE A 241 -14.00 3.06 14.79
C PHE A 241 -15.21 3.65 14.07
N ASN A 242 -15.29 4.98 13.95
CA ASN A 242 -16.35 5.65 13.19
C ASN A 242 -16.28 5.30 11.70
N LEU A 243 -15.08 5.22 11.12
CA LEU A 243 -14.89 4.80 9.73
C LEU A 243 -15.29 3.33 9.53
N VAL A 244 -14.94 2.42 10.44
CA VAL A 244 -15.40 1.02 10.39
C VAL A 244 -16.92 0.93 10.47
N PHE A 245 -17.53 1.66 11.41
CA PHE A 245 -18.98 1.67 11.55
C PHE A 245 -19.66 2.18 10.29
N PHE A 246 -19.15 3.25 9.70
CA PHE A 246 -19.63 3.78 8.43
C PHE A 246 -19.43 2.80 7.26
N ALA A 247 -18.26 2.15 7.16
CA ALA A 247 -17.97 1.16 6.12
C ALA A 247 -19.02 0.06 6.12
N GLU A 248 -19.34 -0.47 7.29
CA GLU A 248 -20.35 -1.51 7.41
C GLU A 248 -21.74 -1.03 7.01
N GLN A 249 -22.16 0.15 7.50
CA GLN A 249 -23.47 0.71 7.18
C GLN A 249 -23.67 0.90 5.68
N GLN A 250 -22.60 1.24 4.95
CA GLN A 250 -22.62 1.49 3.52
C GLN A 250 -22.25 0.27 2.66
N GLY A 251 -21.86 -0.85 3.29
CA GLY A 251 -21.34 -2.03 2.59
C GLY A 251 -20.06 -1.74 1.80
N LEU A 252 -19.19 -0.89 2.35
CA LEU A 252 -17.88 -0.56 1.80
C LEU A 252 -16.82 -1.52 2.37
N GLU A 253 -15.81 -1.81 1.55
CA GLU A 253 -14.65 -2.57 1.99
C GLU A 253 -13.70 -1.68 2.81
N PRO A 254 -13.37 -2.05 4.07
CA PRO A 254 -12.29 -1.42 4.80
C PRO A 254 -10.94 -1.71 4.12
N TRP A 255 -10.23 -0.65 3.76
CA TRP A 255 -8.81 -0.72 3.41
C TRP A 255 -8.02 -0.67 4.71
N MET A 256 -7.63 -1.84 5.21
CA MET A 256 -6.76 -1.95 6.38
C MET A 256 -5.36 -1.52 5.97
N SER A 257 -4.75 -0.59 6.71
CA SER A 257 -3.43 -0.08 6.35
C SER A 257 -2.51 0.09 7.56
N CYS A 258 -1.28 -0.38 7.41
CA CYS A 258 -0.17 -0.20 8.32
C CYS A 258 1.13 0.14 7.58
N SER A 259 1.95 1.02 8.14
CA SER A 259 3.23 1.44 7.57
C SER A 259 4.33 1.75 8.61
N PRO A 260 4.66 0.85 9.56
CA PRO A 260 5.49 1.19 10.71
C PRO A 260 6.80 1.89 10.34
N THR A 261 7.22 2.81 11.20
CA THR A 261 8.39 3.65 10.95
C THR A 261 9.64 3.01 11.55
N LEU A 262 10.48 2.43 10.70
CA LEU A 262 11.74 1.82 11.09
C LEU A 262 12.71 2.88 11.64
N TYR A 263 13.41 2.54 12.72
CA TYR A 263 14.39 3.40 13.41
C TYR A 263 13.80 4.66 14.07
N ALA A 264 12.48 4.70 14.25
CA ALA A 264 11.82 5.60 15.20
C ALA A 264 11.69 4.89 16.56
N TYR A 265 10.54 4.29 16.88
CA TYR A 265 10.39 3.43 18.07
C TYR A 265 10.92 2.01 17.82
N LEU A 266 10.94 1.57 16.57
CA LEU A 266 11.43 0.26 16.15
C LEU A 266 12.93 0.27 15.92
N THR A 267 13.63 -0.79 16.30
CA THR A 267 15.09 -0.86 16.13
C THR A 267 15.55 -1.35 14.76
N GLY A 268 14.65 -1.89 13.94
CA GLY A 268 15.03 -2.51 12.66
C GLY A 268 13.86 -3.16 11.92
N PRO A 269 14.16 -3.77 10.76
CA PRO A 269 13.16 -4.38 9.89
C PRO A 269 12.47 -5.60 10.52
N GLU A 270 13.11 -6.29 11.46
CA GLU A 270 12.53 -7.41 12.22
C GLU A 270 11.34 -6.96 13.05
N GLN A 271 11.51 -5.90 13.84
CA GLN A 271 10.43 -5.33 14.65
C GLN A 271 9.33 -4.75 13.78
N GLY A 272 9.69 -4.15 12.64
CA GLY A 272 8.73 -3.69 11.64
C GLY A 272 7.83 -4.82 11.13
N ALA A 273 8.42 -5.96 10.74
CA ALA A 273 7.65 -7.10 10.24
C ALA A 273 6.72 -7.69 11.31
N ILE A 274 7.21 -7.82 12.55
CA ILE A 274 6.42 -8.27 13.71
C ILE A 274 5.23 -7.32 13.94
N GLU A 275 5.49 -6.01 13.93
CA GLU A 275 4.45 -5.02 14.16
C GLU A 275 3.42 -4.98 13.02
N ILE A 276 3.83 -5.10 11.75
CA ILE A 276 2.89 -5.17 10.63
C ILE A 276 1.87 -6.29 10.84
N ILE A 277 2.32 -7.48 11.28
CA ILE A 277 1.41 -8.60 11.57
C ILE A 277 0.49 -8.25 12.75
N ALA A 278 1.03 -7.73 13.84
CA ALA A 278 0.24 -7.37 15.03
C ALA A 278 -0.84 -6.33 14.71
N GLN A 279 -0.48 -5.29 13.95
CA GLN A 279 -1.38 -4.25 13.49
C GLN A 279 -2.46 -4.81 12.55
N SER A 280 -2.08 -5.70 11.62
CA SER A 280 -3.01 -6.35 10.70
C SER A 280 -4.04 -7.21 11.43
N LEU A 281 -3.60 -8.00 12.42
CA LEU A 281 -4.47 -8.79 13.28
C LEU A 281 -5.43 -7.92 14.10
N GLY A 282 -4.93 -6.81 14.66
CA GLY A 282 -5.75 -5.84 15.39
C GLY A 282 -6.81 -5.21 14.50
N MET A 283 -6.41 -4.74 13.31
CA MET A 283 -7.35 -4.21 12.30
C MET A 283 -8.37 -5.24 11.85
N LEU A 284 -7.97 -6.48 11.60
CA LEU A 284 -8.88 -7.55 11.23
C LEU A 284 -9.94 -7.77 12.32
N ALA A 285 -9.52 -7.80 13.59
CA ALA A 285 -10.42 -8.00 14.73
C ALA A 285 -11.48 -6.90 14.86
N TYR A 286 -11.11 -5.62 14.67
CA TYR A 286 -12.07 -4.52 14.82
C TYR A 286 -12.79 -4.14 13.52
N SER A 287 -12.22 -4.37 12.33
CA SER A 287 -12.80 -3.91 11.05
C SER A 287 -13.41 -5.01 10.19
N GLY A 288 -12.94 -6.26 10.28
CA GLY A 288 -13.36 -7.35 9.39
C GLY A 288 -13.02 -7.13 7.90
N GLY A 289 -12.05 -6.24 7.61
CA GLY A 289 -11.56 -5.99 6.26
C GLY A 289 -10.92 -7.24 5.64
N ALA A 290 -11.04 -7.35 4.32
CA ALA A 290 -10.44 -8.39 3.48
C ALA A 290 -9.14 -7.90 2.81
N LEU A 291 -8.97 -6.58 2.68
CA LEU A 291 -7.86 -5.97 1.95
C LEU A 291 -6.89 -5.28 2.89
N THR A 292 -5.62 -5.67 2.84
CA THR A 292 -4.56 -5.15 3.70
C THR A 292 -3.44 -4.54 2.89
N GLN A 293 -3.22 -3.23 3.09
CA GLN A 293 -1.98 -2.56 2.72
C GLN A 293 -0.98 -2.58 3.87
N ALA A 294 0.13 -3.25 3.65
CA ALA A 294 1.19 -3.40 4.62
C ALA A 294 2.55 -3.10 3.99
N MET A 295 3.25 -2.16 4.61
CA MET A 295 4.55 -1.69 4.16
C MET A 295 5.31 -1.12 5.34
N SER A 296 6.52 -0.63 5.12
CA SER A 296 7.33 0.05 6.12
C SER A 296 7.99 1.27 5.50
N VAL A 297 8.37 2.21 6.35
CA VAL A 297 9.05 3.44 5.98
C VAL A 297 10.18 3.70 6.96
N SER A 298 11.31 4.23 6.51
CA SER A 298 12.34 4.66 7.45
C SER A 298 11.93 5.94 8.17
N VAL A 299 12.56 6.23 9.31
CA VAL A 299 12.42 7.52 10.02
C VAL A 299 12.73 8.74 9.14
N HIS A 300 13.40 8.55 8.00
CA HIS A 300 13.68 9.59 7.01
C HIS A 300 12.60 9.72 5.92
N GLY A 301 11.50 8.97 6.01
CA GLY A 301 10.42 8.98 5.01
C GLY A 301 10.76 8.23 3.72
N VAL A 302 11.67 7.25 3.78
CA VAL A 302 12.14 6.49 2.61
C VAL A 302 11.50 5.11 2.58
N TYR A 303 10.92 4.74 1.43
CA TYR A 303 10.24 3.46 1.20
C TYR A 303 11.09 2.47 0.39
N SER A 304 12.41 2.56 0.51
CA SER A 304 13.36 1.75 -0.25
C SER A 304 14.59 1.44 0.60
N GLY A 305 15.18 0.27 0.39
CA GLY A 305 16.32 -0.22 1.15
C GLY A 305 16.20 -1.71 1.41
N ASN A 306 17.32 -2.36 1.74
CA ASN A 306 17.31 -3.79 2.11
C ASN A 306 16.42 -4.01 3.34
N ASP A 307 16.47 -3.10 4.31
CA ASP A 307 15.60 -3.12 5.49
C ASP A 307 14.11 -3.01 5.14
N ILE A 308 13.72 -2.07 4.28
CA ILE A 308 12.33 -1.89 3.87
C ILE A 308 11.84 -3.12 3.10
N SER A 309 12.64 -3.60 2.16
CA SER A 309 12.27 -4.76 1.33
C SER A 309 12.24 -6.06 2.13
N TRP A 310 13.16 -6.25 3.08
CA TRP A 310 13.16 -7.36 4.02
C TRP A 310 11.94 -7.31 4.92
N CYS A 311 11.64 -6.16 5.53
CA CYS A 311 10.48 -5.97 6.41
C CYS A 311 9.17 -6.31 5.68
N ASN A 312 8.99 -5.76 4.48
CA ASN A 312 7.76 -5.94 3.70
C ASN A 312 7.59 -7.38 3.19
N SER A 313 8.69 -8.02 2.74
CA SER A 313 8.65 -9.44 2.31
C SER A 313 8.43 -10.37 3.50
N ALA A 314 9.02 -10.06 4.66
CA ALA A 314 8.84 -10.82 5.89
C ALA A 314 7.38 -10.85 6.34
N ALA A 315 6.75 -9.68 6.40
CA ALA A 315 5.35 -9.57 6.76
C ALA A 315 4.42 -10.17 5.70
N ALA A 316 4.73 -9.99 4.41
CA ALA A 316 3.92 -10.57 3.33
C ALA A 316 3.93 -12.10 3.34
N LEU A 317 5.09 -12.74 3.44
CA LEU A 317 5.16 -14.20 3.49
C LEU A 317 4.55 -14.74 4.79
N ALA A 318 4.69 -14.04 5.92
CA ALA A 318 4.03 -14.41 7.17
C ALA A 318 2.50 -14.34 7.04
N ALA A 319 1.96 -13.28 6.42
CA ALA A 319 0.54 -13.09 6.18
C ALA A 319 -0.01 -14.07 5.14
N GLU A 320 0.72 -14.34 4.07
CA GLU A 320 0.37 -15.38 3.09
C GLU A 320 0.17 -16.69 3.84
N ARG A 321 1.19 -17.20 4.53
CA ARG A 321 1.16 -18.53 5.16
C ARG A 321 0.12 -18.70 6.27
N ASN A 322 -0.24 -17.62 6.97
CA ASN A 322 -1.01 -17.72 8.21
C ASN A 322 -2.35 -16.94 8.23
N LEU A 323 -2.54 -15.94 7.35
CA LEU A 323 -3.76 -15.13 7.24
C LEU A 323 -4.53 -15.38 5.94
N GLN A 324 -3.82 -15.59 4.83
CA GLN A 324 -4.42 -15.75 3.50
C GLN A 324 -5.41 -14.60 3.18
N LEU A 325 -5.02 -13.36 3.44
CA LEU A 325 -5.78 -12.17 3.07
C LEU A 325 -5.18 -11.53 1.82
N PRO A 326 -5.99 -10.92 0.93
CA PRO A 326 -5.49 -9.96 -0.04
C PRO A 326 -4.54 -8.92 0.58
N TRP A 327 -3.27 -9.05 0.24
CA TRP A 327 -2.14 -8.34 0.81
C TRP A 327 -1.42 -7.55 -0.27
N LEU A 328 -1.13 -6.29 0.01
CA LEU A 328 -0.41 -5.43 -0.91
C LEU A 328 0.61 -4.57 -0.19
N SER A 329 1.67 -4.21 -0.91
CA SER A 329 2.72 -3.31 -0.43
C SER A 329 2.98 -2.20 -1.44
N ILE A 330 3.98 -1.35 -1.17
CA ILE A 330 4.36 -0.29 -2.10
C ILE A 330 4.92 -0.88 -3.40
N GLY A 331 4.50 -0.31 -4.55
CA GLY A 331 4.88 -0.75 -5.90
C GLY A 331 5.93 0.11 -6.57
N SER A 332 6.58 1.01 -5.82
CA SER A 332 7.54 1.96 -6.37
C SER A 332 8.50 2.45 -5.30
N THR A 333 9.46 3.26 -5.74
CA THR A 333 10.34 4.05 -4.88
C THR A 333 10.35 5.49 -5.37
N VAL A 334 10.23 6.45 -4.45
CA VAL A 334 10.31 7.86 -4.81
C VAL A 334 11.76 8.23 -5.13
N ASP A 335 12.01 8.71 -6.34
CA ASP A 335 13.31 9.22 -6.76
C ASP A 335 13.24 10.72 -7.07
N PRO A 336 14.13 11.56 -6.51
CA PRO A 336 14.13 13.01 -6.76
C PRO A 336 14.29 13.38 -8.24
N GLY A 337 14.86 12.51 -9.07
CA GLY A 337 14.99 12.74 -10.50
C GLY A 337 13.72 12.47 -11.31
N GLY A 338 12.68 11.95 -10.68
CA GLY A 338 11.37 11.76 -11.29
C GLY A 338 11.40 10.73 -12.44
N PRO A 339 10.51 10.89 -13.44
CA PRO A 339 10.25 9.84 -14.45
C PRO A 339 11.42 9.45 -15.34
N MET A 340 12.46 10.29 -15.41
CA MET A 340 13.66 10.07 -16.22
C MET A 340 14.84 9.53 -15.39
N SER A 341 14.63 9.23 -14.11
CA SER A 341 15.66 8.68 -13.23
C SER A 341 15.73 7.17 -13.32
N ASP A 342 16.91 6.62 -13.59
CA ASP A 342 17.12 5.17 -13.57
C ASP A 342 16.72 4.55 -12.22
N GLY A 343 16.91 5.29 -11.13
CA GLY A 343 16.57 4.84 -9.77
C GLY A 343 15.09 4.53 -9.59
N ALA A 344 14.19 5.36 -10.17
CA ALA A 344 12.74 5.15 -10.10
C ALA A 344 12.31 3.86 -10.81
N TRP A 345 12.90 3.57 -11.96
CA TRP A 345 12.56 2.40 -12.78
C TRP A 345 13.07 1.10 -12.16
N TYR A 346 14.32 1.10 -11.70
CA TYR A 346 14.89 0.00 -10.95
C TYR A 346 14.15 -0.27 -9.64
N GLY A 347 13.82 0.78 -8.88
CA GLY A 347 13.10 0.63 -7.62
C GLY A 347 11.66 0.15 -7.81
N THR A 348 10.96 0.61 -8.86
CA THR A 348 9.65 0.06 -9.26
C THR A 348 9.75 -1.43 -9.56
N ALA A 349 10.75 -1.84 -10.36
CA ALA A 349 10.94 -3.26 -10.67
C ALA A 349 11.28 -4.08 -9.42
N LEU A 350 12.13 -3.58 -8.53
CA LEU A 350 12.46 -4.24 -7.27
C LEU A 350 11.20 -4.46 -6.42
N SER A 351 10.41 -3.42 -6.20
CA SER A 351 9.18 -3.49 -5.40
C SER A 351 8.17 -4.49 -5.98
N ILE A 352 8.02 -4.51 -7.30
CA ILE A 352 7.06 -5.40 -7.97
C ILE A 352 7.56 -6.84 -8.03
N ILE A 353 8.85 -7.08 -8.31
CA ILE A 353 9.43 -8.43 -8.25
C ILE A 353 9.32 -8.98 -6.83
N ASN A 354 9.59 -8.14 -5.81
CA ASN A 354 9.39 -8.51 -4.41
C ASN A 354 7.93 -8.93 -4.13
N ALA A 355 6.95 -8.19 -4.64
CA ALA A 355 5.54 -8.54 -4.53
C ALA A 355 5.19 -9.86 -5.23
N CYS A 356 5.77 -10.12 -6.41
CA CYS A 356 5.60 -11.38 -7.13
C CYS A 356 6.08 -12.59 -6.31
N ILE A 357 7.28 -12.49 -5.73
CA ILE A 357 7.93 -13.61 -5.03
C ILE A 357 7.57 -13.74 -3.54
N SER A 358 6.91 -12.74 -2.96
CA SER A 358 6.43 -12.76 -1.57
C SER A 358 4.93 -13.06 -1.45
N GLY A 359 4.26 -13.41 -2.55
CA GLY A 359 2.84 -13.80 -2.54
C GLY A 359 1.84 -12.65 -2.36
N MET A 360 2.17 -11.41 -2.75
CA MET A 360 1.27 -10.26 -2.61
C MET A 360 0.26 -10.16 -3.77
N GLU A 361 -0.98 -9.75 -3.54
CA GLU A 361 -2.05 -9.67 -4.57
C GLU A 361 -2.01 -8.39 -5.40
N ALA A 362 -1.46 -7.32 -4.85
CA ALA A 362 -1.39 -6.04 -5.53
C ALA A 362 -0.20 -5.21 -5.04
N THR A 363 0.05 -4.12 -5.76
CA THR A 363 1.00 -3.09 -5.36
C THR A 363 0.33 -1.71 -5.39
N TRP A 364 0.60 -0.91 -4.37
CA TRP A 364 0.08 0.45 -4.19
C TRP A 364 1.08 1.48 -4.69
N LEU A 365 0.60 2.49 -5.43
CA LEU A 365 1.45 3.49 -6.09
C LEU A 365 2.49 2.85 -7.01
N SER A 366 2.08 1.90 -7.85
CA SER A 366 2.99 1.18 -8.74
C SER A 366 3.52 2.07 -9.87
N GLY A 367 4.84 2.19 -9.95
CA GLY A 367 5.51 3.12 -10.87
C GLY A 367 5.47 4.57 -10.40
N GLY A 368 5.11 5.48 -11.30
CA GLY A 368 5.09 6.93 -11.06
C GLY A 368 3.85 7.57 -11.67
N SER A 369 3.71 8.89 -11.52
CA SER A 369 2.48 9.62 -11.87
C SER A 369 2.37 9.98 -13.36
N THR A 370 2.96 9.17 -14.24
CA THR A 370 2.85 9.30 -15.70
C THR A 370 2.55 7.96 -16.37
N GLY A 371 1.96 8.00 -17.57
CA GLY A 371 1.57 6.81 -18.32
C GLY A 371 2.67 5.76 -18.51
N LEU A 372 3.85 6.13 -19.02
CA LEU A 372 4.93 5.17 -19.24
C LEU A 372 5.47 4.52 -17.95
N GLU A 373 5.48 5.22 -16.81
CA GLU A 373 5.85 4.60 -15.54
C GLU A 373 4.77 3.62 -15.06
N ALA A 374 3.48 3.94 -15.28
CA ALA A 374 2.37 3.04 -15.00
C ALA A 374 2.37 1.80 -15.92
N ARG A 375 2.69 2.00 -17.20
CA ARG A 375 2.90 0.92 -18.17
C ARG A 375 4.03 0.01 -17.70
N TRP A 376 5.18 0.58 -17.36
CA TRP A 376 6.31 -0.16 -16.84
C TRP A 376 5.94 -1.04 -15.65
N ALA A 377 5.23 -0.47 -14.67
CA ALA A 377 4.77 -1.20 -13.50
C ALA A 377 3.85 -2.39 -13.85
N GLY A 378 2.85 -2.18 -14.71
CA GLY A 378 1.94 -3.24 -15.13
C GLY A 378 2.64 -4.35 -15.93
N GLU A 379 3.58 -3.99 -16.81
CA GLU A 379 4.32 -4.95 -17.63
C GLU A 379 5.34 -5.74 -16.82
N ILE A 380 6.11 -5.10 -15.94
CA ILE A 380 7.08 -5.79 -15.09
C ILE A 380 6.38 -6.74 -14.11
N SER A 381 5.19 -6.37 -13.62
CA SER A 381 4.35 -7.27 -12.80
C SER A 381 4.01 -8.56 -13.54
N ARG A 382 3.60 -8.46 -14.82
CA ARG A 382 3.27 -9.61 -15.65
C ARG A 382 4.51 -10.41 -16.06
N ALA A 383 5.62 -9.74 -16.34
CA ALA A 383 6.88 -10.38 -16.73
C ALA A 383 7.53 -11.15 -15.58
N ALA A 384 7.37 -10.66 -14.34
CA ALA A 384 7.91 -11.29 -13.13
C ALA A 384 6.96 -12.31 -12.49
N ALA A 385 5.73 -12.44 -12.98
CA ALA A 385 4.79 -13.44 -12.49
C ALA A 385 5.31 -14.85 -12.78
N GLY A 386 5.20 -15.76 -11.80
CA GLY A 386 5.71 -17.13 -11.91
C GLY A 386 7.20 -17.30 -11.59
N LEU A 387 7.96 -16.24 -11.31
CA LEU A 387 9.32 -16.39 -10.78
C LEU A 387 9.30 -17.12 -9.43
N SER A 388 10.20 -18.07 -9.24
CA SER A 388 10.51 -18.59 -7.92
C SER A 388 11.19 -17.51 -7.05
N PRO A 389 11.12 -17.62 -5.71
CA PRO A 389 11.86 -16.73 -4.82
C PRO A 389 13.34 -16.59 -5.15
N SER A 390 14.02 -17.70 -5.45
CA SER A 390 15.44 -17.67 -5.83
C SER A 390 15.70 -16.86 -7.11
N GLU A 391 14.88 -17.06 -8.15
CA GLU A 391 15.05 -16.33 -9.41
C GLU A 391 14.77 -14.84 -9.24
N GLY A 392 13.71 -14.48 -8.51
CA GLY A 392 13.39 -13.09 -8.22
C GLY A 392 14.46 -12.40 -7.36
N ILE A 393 15.00 -13.08 -6.35
CA ILE A 393 16.11 -12.57 -5.53
C ILE A 393 17.36 -12.34 -6.38
N GLU A 394 17.68 -13.23 -7.31
CA GLU A 394 18.81 -13.03 -8.23
C GLU A 394 18.63 -11.78 -9.10
N VAL A 395 17.41 -11.52 -9.61
CA VAL A 395 17.12 -10.30 -10.36
C VAL A 395 17.22 -9.06 -9.45
N ILE A 396 16.71 -9.12 -8.23
CA ILE A 396 16.81 -8.02 -7.26
C ILE A 396 18.27 -7.72 -6.92
N LYS A 397 19.11 -8.74 -6.71
CA LYS A 397 20.56 -8.55 -6.50
C LYS A 397 21.22 -7.86 -7.70
N LYS A 398 20.85 -8.19 -8.94
CA LYS A 398 21.30 -7.45 -10.14
C LYS A 398 20.87 -5.99 -10.10
N ILE A 399 19.61 -5.69 -9.75
CA ILE A 399 19.09 -4.31 -9.60
C ILE A 399 19.92 -3.50 -8.59
N LEU A 400 20.23 -4.09 -7.44
CA LEU A 400 20.97 -3.41 -6.36
C LEU A 400 22.41 -3.07 -6.76
N THR A 401 23.03 -3.89 -7.61
CA THR A 401 24.40 -3.68 -8.10
C THR A 401 24.50 -2.92 -9.42
N ALA A 402 23.38 -2.67 -10.10
CA ALA A 402 23.37 -2.04 -11.41
C ALA A 402 23.91 -0.60 -11.36
N GLU A 403 24.75 -0.26 -12.33
CA GLU A 403 25.22 1.11 -12.50
C GLU A 403 24.05 2.04 -12.86
N ARG A 404 23.99 3.20 -12.20
CA ARG A 404 22.94 4.20 -12.39
C ARG A 404 23.57 5.48 -12.90
N ALA A 405 22.97 6.05 -13.94
CA ALA A 405 23.30 7.42 -14.29
C ALA A 405 22.93 8.35 -13.11
N PRO A 406 23.66 9.47 -12.93
CA PRO A 406 23.25 10.49 -11.96
C PRO A 406 21.80 10.91 -12.23
N ALA A 407 20.99 10.93 -11.17
CA ALA A 407 19.58 11.30 -11.28
C ALA A 407 19.45 12.69 -11.94
N PRO A 408 18.70 12.82 -13.04
CA PRO A 408 18.48 14.12 -13.68
C PRO A 408 17.59 14.99 -12.78
N PRO A 409 17.43 16.29 -13.06
CA PRO A 409 16.38 17.08 -12.43
C PRO A 409 14.99 16.54 -12.79
N SER A 410 14.07 16.57 -11.83
CA SER A 410 12.67 16.22 -12.09
C SER A 410 12.08 17.05 -13.22
N THR A 411 11.40 16.37 -14.14
CA THR A 411 10.87 16.94 -15.38
C THR A 411 9.36 17.00 -15.34
N LYS A 412 8.79 18.16 -15.71
CA LYS A 412 7.33 18.38 -15.74
C LYS A 412 6.68 17.61 -16.88
N ILE A 413 5.39 17.28 -16.72
CA ILE A 413 4.63 16.49 -17.69
C ILE A 413 4.57 17.10 -19.11
N ASP A 414 4.57 18.42 -19.23
CA ASP A 414 4.59 19.14 -20.54
C ASP A 414 5.92 18.97 -21.31
N LYS A 415 6.94 18.45 -20.64
CA LYS A 415 8.24 18.07 -21.22
C LYS A 415 8.39 16.55 -21.38
N LEU A 416 7.41 15.76 -20.97
CA LEU A 416 7.40 14.30 -21.11
C LEU A 416 6.34 13.82 -22.11
N TYR A 417 5.29 14.62 -22.34
CA TYR A 417 4.17 14.30 -23.21
C TYR A 417 3.81 15.46 -24.14
N ASP A 418 3.36 15.14 -25.34
CA ASP A 418 2.51 16.04 -26.12
C ASP A 418 1.11 16.04 -25.51
N LEU A 419 0.80 17.09 -24.74
CA LEU A 419 -0.46 17.20 -24.00
C LEU A 419 -1.71 17.27 -24.89
N LYS A 420 -1.58 17.50 -26.20
CA LYS A 420 -2.72 17.45 -27.13
C LYS A 420 -3.07 16.03 -27.53
N THR A 421 -2.06 15.18 -27.70
CA THR A 421 -2.22 13.79 -28.14
C THR A 421 -2.11 12.79 -27.00
N LEU A 422 -1.67 13.24 -25.82
CA LEU A 422 -1.35 12.44 -24.64
C LEU A 422 -0.33 11.33 -24.93
N ARG A 423 0.56 11.56 -25.91
CA ARG A 423 1.63 10.63 -26.27
C ARG A 423 2.95 11.05 -25.65
N PRO A 424 3.74 10.10 -25.13
CA PRO A 424 5.07 10.40 -24.60
C PRO A 424 6.00 10.86 -25.71
N ILE A 425 6.96 11.73 -25.37
CA ILE A 425 8.00 12.17 -26.31
C ILE A 425 9.01 11.02 -26.59
N PRO A 426 9.71 11.04 -27.73
CA PRO A 426 10.68 9.99 -28.09
C PRO A 426 11.70 9.71 -27.00
N GLU A 427 12.23 10.74 -26.35
CA GLU A 427 13.25 10.61 -25.31
C GLU A 427 12.75 9.82 -24.09
N PHE A 428 11.47 9.97 -23.73
CA PHE A 428 10.88 9.22 -22.62
C PHE A 428 10.57 7.77 -23.04
N VAL A 429 10.17 7.56 -24.29
CA VAL A 429 10.00 6.22 -24.86
C VAL A 429 11.35 5.47 -24.92
N ASP A 430 12.43 6.14 -25.29
CA ASP A 430 13.77 5.55 -25.31
C ASP A 430 14.24 5.14 -23.91
N HIS A 431 13.90 5.94 -22.88
CA HIS A 431 14.16 5.59 -21.49
C HIS A 431 13.37 4.35 -21.06
N TYR A 432 12.08 4.26 -21.39
CA TYR A 432 11.29 3.04 -21.19
C TYR A 432 11.91 1.83 -21.91
N LYS A 433 12.27 1.97 -23.19
CA LYS A 433 12.89 0.90 -24.00
C LYS A 433 14.26 0.44 -23.49
N LYS A 434 15.01 1.33 -22.83
CA LYS A 434 16.25 0.95 -22.13
C LYS A 434 15.94 -0.08 -21.04
N PHE A 435 14.92 0.15 -20.22
CA PHE A 435 14.57 -0.74 -19.11
C PHE A 435 13.94 -2.06 -19.57
N THR A 436 13.08 -2.05 -20.59
CA THR A 436 12.57 -3.30 -21.15
C THR A 436 13.69 -4.19 -21.69
N ARG A 437 14.69 -3.61 -22.37
CA ARG A 437 15.87 -4.36 -22.84
C ARG A 437 16.68 -4.94 -21.69
N ILE A 438 16.98 -4.15 -20.65
CA ILE A 438 17.77 -4.60 -19.49
C ILE A 438 17.10 -5.80 -18.82
N PHE A 439 15.80 -5.70 -18.52
CA PHE A 439 15.09 -6.78 -17.83
C PHE A 439 14.86 -8.00 -18.73
N LYS A 440 14.76 -7.81 -20.04
CA LYS A 440 14.79 -8.91 -21.01
C LYS A 440 16.12 -9.66 -21.02
N GLU A 441 17.24 -8.95 -21.02
CA GLU A 441 18.57 -9.56 -20.89
C GLU A 441 18.76 -10.29 -19.55
N TRP A 442 17.99 -9.92 -18.53
CA TRP A 442 17.97 -10.60 -17.23
C TRP A 442 17.00 -11.78 -17.14
N GLY A 443 16.29 -12.09 -18.22
CA GLY A 443 15.45 -13.29 -18.34
C GLY A 443 13.96 -13.05 -18.10
N LEU A 444 13.50 -11.80 -18.01
CA LEU A 444 12.06 -11.49 -17.97
C LEU A 444 11.51 -11.26 -19.37
N GLU A 445 10.30 -11.73 -19.64
CA GLU A 445 9.69 -11.57 -20.96
C GLU A 445 8.28 -11.01 -20.85
N TYR A 446 7.95 -10.09 -21.75
CA TYR A 446 6.59 -9.58 -21.91
C TYR A 446 6.32 -9.25 -23.38
N PRO A 447 5.14 -9.59 -23.95
CA PRO A 447 4.92 -9.51 -25.39
C PRO A 447 5.14 -8.13 -26.02
N SER A 448 4.85 -7.02 -25.32
CA SER A 448 5.02 -5.67 -25.88
C SER A 448 6.48 -5.21 -25.95
N TRP A 449 7.42 -5.94 -25.35
CA TRP A 449 8.84 -5.54 -25.33
C TRP A 449 9.57 -5.85 -26.64
N ASP A 450 8.93 -6.58 -27.54
CA ASP A 450 9.43 -6.90 -28.88
C ASP A 450 9.00 -5.89 -29.97
N GLU A 451 8.19 -4.89 -29.62
CA GLU A 451 7.69 -3.81 -30.48
C GLU A 451 8.52 -2.51 -30.40
#